data_AF-A0A7J9Q5A0-F1
#
_entry.id   AF-A0A7J9Q5A0-F1
#
_cell.length_a   1.000
_cell.length_b   1.000
_cell.length_c   1.000
_cell.angle_alpha   90.00
_cell.angle_beta   90.00
_cell.angle_gamma   90.00
#
_symmetry.space_group_name_H-M   'P 1'
#
loop_
_entity.id
_entity.type
_entity.pdbx_description
1 polymer ?
#
loop_
_entity_poly.entity_id
_entity_poly.type
_entity_poly.pdbx_seq_one_letter_code
_entity_poly.pdbx_strand_id
1 'polypeptide(L)'
;MKLEKLFEKLEIKKDDFKDLHITRMYSSFVAVSEGKVIKMTEPFLEYCPLANLLYRYIEKFDSRAIKESIKEAVEEKISDFGYFTAERELSRKNIAIPYGASEMLMYALKKKEIDSAVVVCDGAGTVITDKPDIVQGIGARMNGLFYTTPIDKLIKNLERNNCYVVFPETADINQISGLEKAAELGYKKIAVTINGYMGEDLARIKGVEKKYGISVTSLAVCTTCIDEKRIKKIKEHADLVWSC
;
A
#
# COMPACT_ATOMS: atom_id res chain seq x y z
N MET A 1 1.69 -14.91 0.98
CA MET A 1 1.45 -15.57 -0.34
C MET A 1 2.51 -15.12 -1.33
N LYS A 2 2.92 -15.95 -2.30
CA LYS A 2 3.82 -15.51 -3.40
C LYS A 2 3.00 -14.85 -4.52
N LEU A 3 3.64 -13.99 -5.32
CA LEU A 3 2.97 -13.20 -6.36
C LEU A 3 2.40 -14.10 -7.49
N GLU A 4 3.07 -15.18 -7.85
CA GLU A 4 2.62 -16.09 -8.91
C GLU A 4 1.26 -16.72 -8.57
N LYS A 5 1.08 -17.11 -7.30
CA LYS A 5 -0.20 -17.63 -6.80
C LYS A 5 -1.32 -16.58 -6.84
N LEU A 6 -0.98 -15.29 -6.74
CA LEU A 6 -1.96 -14.22 -6.85
C LEU A 6 -2.44 -14.07 -8.29
N PHE A 7 -1.53 -14.14 -9.26
CA PHE A 7 -1.88 -14.14 -10.68
C PHE A 7 -2.73 -15.37 -11.06
N GLU A 8 -2.36 -16.55 -10.59
CA GLU A 8 -3.17 -17.78 -10.76
C GLU A 8 -4.58 -17.62 -10.19
N LYS A 9 -4.72 -17.09 -8.97
CA LYS A 9 -6.01 -16.88 -8.31
C LYS A 9 -6.91 -15.89 -9.07
N LEU A 10 -6.30 -14.92 -9.75
CA LEU A 10 -6.99 -13.97 -10.61
C LEU A 10 -7.15 -14.49 -12.04
N GLU A 11 -6.57 -15.63 -12.41
CA GLU A 11 -6.60 -16.14 -13.79
C GLU A 11 -6.08 -15.13 -14.82
N ILE A 12 -5.01 -14.40 -14.46
CA ILE A 12 -4.38 -13.39 -15.32
C ILE A 12 -2.92 -13.73 -15.60
N LYS A 13 -2.40 -13.28 -16.75
CA LYS A 13 -0.97 -13.26 -17.04
C LYS A 13 -0.54 -11.81 -17.16
N LYS A 14 0.58 -11.44 -16.54
CA LYS A 14 1.02 -10.04 -16.50
C LYS A 14 1.25 -9.47 -17.91
N ASP A 15 1.77 -10.31 -18.83
CA ASP A 15 2.19 -9.88 -20.16
C ASP A 15 1.00 -9.62 -21.12
N ASP A 16 -0.22 -9.94 -20.69
CA ASP A 16 -1.44 -9.67 -21.44
C ASP A 16 -1.90 -8.19 -21.30
N PHE A 17 -1.28 -7.43 -20.38
CA PHE A 17 -1.68 -6.06 -20.06
C PHE A 17 -0.52 -5.08 -20.22
N LYS A 18 -0.84 -3.87 -20.67
CA LYS A 18 0.13 -2.76 -20.81
C LYS A 18 0.61 -2.24 -19.45
N ASP A 19 -0.30 -2.19 -18.50
CA ASP A 19 -0.07 -1.90 -17.09
C ASP A 19 -0.88 -2.91 -16.25
N LEU A 20 -0.46 -3.14 -15.01
CA LEU A 20 -1.22 -4.02 -14.13
C LEU A 20 -0.96 -3.65 -12.68
N HIS A 21 -2.05 -3.46 -11.95
CA HIS A 21 -2.04 -3.13 -10.54
C HIS A 21 -2.98 -4.07 -9.80
N ILE A 22 -2.53 -4.63 -8.68
CA ILE A 22 -3.36 -5.54 -7.87
C ILE A 22 -3.51 -4.95 -6.48
N THR A 23 -4.74 -4.62 -6.14
CA THR A 23 -5.14 -4.16 -4.82
C THR A 23 -6.05 -5.19 -4.13
N ARG A 24 -6.41 -4.96 -2.87
CA ARG A 24 -7.41 -5.77 -2.16
C ARG A 24 -8.41 -4.90 -1.43
N MET A 25 -9.68 -5.07 -1.78
CA MET A 25 -10.79 -4.39 -1.14
C MET A 25 -11.84 -5.42 -0.72
N TYR A 26 -12.32 -5.31 0.52
CA TYR A 26 -13.36 -6.18 1.07
C TYR A 26 -13.07 -7.67 0.82
N SER A 27 -11.84 -8.11 1.16
CA SER A 27 -11.27 -9.45 0.93
C SER A 27 -11.07 -9.92 -0.52
N SER A 28 -11.65 -9.22 -1.50
CA SER A 28 -11.44 -9.50 -2.92
C SER A 28 -10.12 -8.88 -3.39
N PHE A 29 -9.29 -9.67 -4.08
CA PHE A 29 -8.22 -9.11 -4.88
C PHE A 29 -8.82 -8.52 -6.16
N VAL A 30 -8.41 -7.30 -6.47
CA VAL A 30 -8.91 -6.52 -7.60
C VAL A 30 -7.72 -6.19 -8.50
N ALA A 31 -7.77 -6.66 -9.74
CA ALA A 31 -6.83 -6.32 -10.78
C ALA A 31 -7.35 -5.11 -11.56
N VAL A 32 -6.48 -4.11 -11.72
CA VAL A 32 -6.74 -2.87 -12.43
C VAL A 32 -5.71 -2.74 -13.55
N SER A 33 -6.17 -2.37 -14.75
CA SER A 33 -5.34 -2.00 -15.89
C SER A 33 -6.03 -0.87 -16.65
N GLU A 34 -5.24 0.09 -17.13
CA GLU A 34 -5.66 1.26 -17.88
C GLU A 34 -6.80 2.03 -17.18
N GLY A 35 -6.69 2.14 -15.85
CA GLY A 35 -7.67 2.83 -15.01
C GLY A 35 -9.03 2.13 -14.89
N LYS A 36 -9.12 0.82 -15.19
CA LYS A 36 -10.36 0.05 -15.07
C LYS A 36 -10.17 -1.26 -14.33
N VAL A 37 -11.20 -1.71 -13.63
CA VAL A 37 -11.19 -3.03 -13.00
C VAL A 37 -11.38 -4.10 -14.08
N ILE A 38 -10.39 -4.96 -14.24
CA ILE A 38 -10.38 -6.02 -15.27
C ILE A 38 -10.75 -7.40 -14.71
N LYS A 39 -10.47 -7.66 -13.43
CA LYS A 39 -10.73 -8.96 -12.79
C LYS A 39 -10.80 -8.83 -11.28
N MET A 40 -11.60 -9.70 -10.66
CA MET A 40 -11.76 -9.76 -9.21
C MET A 40 -11.93 -11.19 -8.73
N THR A 41 -11.40 -11.50 -7.54
CA THR A 41 -11.72 -12.77 -6.85
C THR A 41 -13.06 -12.67 -6.13
N GLU A 42 -13.65 -13.80 -5.75
CA GLU A 42 -14.82 -13.78 -4.87
C GLU A 42 -14.49 -13.12 -3.52
N PRO A 43 -15.28 -12.12 -3.07
CA PRO A 43 -15.23 -11.64 -1.70
C PRO A 43 -15.85 -12.69 -0.77
N PHE A 44 -15.34 -12.78 0.46
CA PHE A 44 -15.84 -13.71 1.47
C PHE A 44 -16.07 -13.05 2.83
N LEU A 45 -15.70 -11.78 3.00
CA LEU A 45 -16.13 -11.01 4.18
C LEU A 45 -17.63 -10.74 4.09
N GLU A 46 -18.33 -10.90 5.21
CA GLU A 46 -19.75 -10.58 5.34
C GLU A 46 -19.98 -9.14 5.80
N TYR A 47 -19.01 -8.54 6.49
CA TYR A 47 -19.09 -7.16 6.98
C TYR A 47 -17.70 -6.53 7.12
N CYS A 48 -17.62 -5.23 6.83
CA CYS A 48 -16.43 -4.41 7.09
C CYS A 48 -16.87 -3.01 7.56
N PRO A 49 -16.62 -2.62 8.82
CA PRO A 49 -17.07 -1.33 9.35
C PRO A 49 -16.44 -0.15 8.60
N LEU A 50 -15.17 -0.27 8.21
CA LEU A 50 -14.47 0.77 7.44
C LEU A 50 -15.08 0.92 6.04
N ALA A 51 -15.38 -0.20 5.36
CA ALA A 51 -16.00 -0.14 4.05
C ALA A 51 -17.43 0.41 4.13
N ASN A 52 -18.20 0.06 5.17
CA ASN A 52 -19.53 0.61 5.38
C ASN A 52 -19.49 2.14 5.61
N LEU A 53 -18.55 2.60 6.44
CA LEU A 53 -18.35 4.02 6.71
C LEU A 53 -17.97 4.82 5.44
N LEU A 54 -17.06 4.27 4.64
CA LEU A 54 -16.51 4.96 3.47
C LEU A 54 -17.36 4.82 2.21
N TYR A 55 -18.07 3.70 2.06
CA TYR A 55 -18.69 3.30 0.79
C TYR A 55 -20.16 2.93 0.89
N ARG A 56 -20.88 3.16 2.01
CA ARG A 56 -22.37 3.09 2.25
C ARG A 56 -23.22 1.97 1.59
N TYR A 57 -22.65 1.06 0.81
CA TYR A 57 -23.35 0.24 -0.19
C TYR A 57 -23.11 -1.26 -0.02
N ILE A 58 -22.29 -1.69 0.95
CA ILE A 58 -21.99 -3.10 1.19
C ILE A 58 -22.82 -3.66 2.35
N GLU A 59 -24.15 -3.45 2.30
CA GLU A 59 -25.13 -4.13 3.17
C GLU A 59 -25.81 -5.32 2.46
N LYS A 60 -25.39 -5.65 1.24
CA LYS A 60 -26.03 -6.67 0.40
C LYS A 60 -25.44 -8.05 0.69
N PHE A 61 -26.29 -9.02 1.03
CA PHE A 61 -25.93 -10.42 1.26
C PHE A 61 -25.70 -11.22 -0.04
N ASP A 62 -25.71 -10.57 -1.21
CA ASP A 62 -25.46 -11.21 -2.50
C ASP A 62 -24.03 -10.94 -2.98
N SER A 63 -23.27 -12.01 -3.22
CA SER A 63 -21.87 -11.99 -3.69
C SER A 63 -21.68 -11.16 -4.96
N ARG A 64 -22.62 -11.20 -5.90
CA ARG A 64 -22.54 -10.42 -7.15
C ARG A 64 -22.67 -8.94 -6.86
N ALA A 65 -23.66 -8.56 -6.07
CA ALA A 65 -23.85 -7.17 -5.70
C ALA A 65 -22.67 -6.61 -4.87
N ILE A 66 -22.05 -7.43 -4.01
CA ILE A 66 -20.81 -7.04 -3.29
C ILE A 66 -19.67 -6.78 -4.29
N LYS A 67 -19.49 -7.65 -5.30
CA LYS A 67 -18.47 -7.44 -6.34
C LYS A 67 -18.70 -6.16 -7.13
N GLU A 68 -19.95 -5.88 -7.50
CA GLU A 68 -20.32 -4.64 -8.19
C GLU A 68 -19.98 -3.43 -7.32
N SER A 69 -20.35 -3.43 -6.02
CA SER A 69 -19.99 -2.35 -5.09
C SER A 69 -18.48 -2.18 -4.90
N ILE A 70 -17.70 -3.28 -4.84
CA ILE A 70 -16.23 -3.20 -4.75
C ILE A 70 -15.66 -2.60 -6.04
N LYS A 71 -16.16 -3.01 -7.21
CA LYS A 71 -15.73 -2.48 -8.51
C LYS A 71 -15.99 -0.98 -8.56
N GLU A 72 -17.22 -0.55 -8.27
CA GLU A 72 -17.62 0.86 -8.24
C GLU A 72 -16.71 1.65 -7.31
N ALA A 73 -16.49 1.18 -6.08
CA ALA A 73 -15.65 1.89 -5.12
C ALA A 73 -14.16 1.98 -5.54
N VAL A 74 -13.64 0.99 -6.29
CA VAL A 74 -12.29 1.07 -6.85
C VAL A 74 -12.25 2.05 -8.01
N GLU A 75 -13.22 2.00 -8.93
CA GLU A 75 -13.30 2.91 -10.08
C GLU A 75 -13.57 4.37 -9.66
N GLU A 76 -14.35 4.60 -8.60
CA GLU A 76 -14.52 5.92 -7.97
C GLU A 76 -13.18 6.47 -7.48
N LYS A 77 -12.30 5.66 -6.87
CA LYS A 77 -10.97 6.13 -6.45
C LYS A 77 -10.07 6.49 -7.63
N ILE A 78 -10.20 5.74 -8.72
CA ILE A 78 -9.47 6.02 -9.96
C ILE A 78 -9.94 7.37 -10.51
N SER A 79 -11.25 7.58 -10.60
CA SER A 79 -11.86 8.83 -11.07
C SER A 79 -11.51 10.03 -10.18
N ASP A 80 -11.69 9.90 -8.87
CA ASP A 80 -11.62 11.02 -7.93
C ASP A 80 -10.20 11.39 -7.51
N PHE A 81 -9.28 10.41 -7.49
CA PHE A 81 -7.94 10.58 -6.93
C PHE A 81 -6.81 10.12 -7.88
N GLY A 82 -7.16 9.65 -9.09
CA GLY A 82 -6.20 9.21 -10.09
C GLY A 82 -5.47 7.92 -9.74
N TYR A 83 -6.02 7.09 -8.84
CA TYR A 83 -5.42 5.80 -8.45
C TYR A 83 -5.10 4.94 -9.69
N PHE A 84 -3.97 4.27 -9.68
CA PHE A 84 -3.46 3.40 -10.74
C PHE A 84 -3.27 4.10 -12.08
N THR A 85 -3.13 5.44 -12.08
CA THR A 85 -2.95 6.23 -13.31
C THR A 85 -1.88 7.30 -13.17
N ALA A 86 -1.56 7.96 -14.29
CA ALA A 86 -0.65 9.08 -14.33
C ALA A 86 -1.21 10.38 -13.70
N GLU A 87 -2.51 10.44 -13.41
CA GLU A 87 -3.17 11.60 -12.79
C GLU A 87 -3.28 11.47 -11.26
N ARG A 88 -2.50 10.55 -10.67
CA ARG A 88 -2.51 10.27 -9.24
C ARG A 88 -2.30 11.54 -8.39
N GLU A 89 -3.25 11.81 -7.51
CA GLU A 89 -3.16 12.91 -6.53
C GLU A 89 -2.16 12.57 -5.42
N LEU A 90 -0.91 13.04 -5.57
CA LEU A 90 0.17 12.71 -4.65
C LEU A 90 0.17 13.51 -3.34
N SER A 91 -0.36 14.74 -3.33
CA SER A 91 -0.24 15.65 -2.17
C SER A 91 -1.60 15.93 -1.56
N ARG A 92 -1.79 15.54 -0.29
CA ARG A 92 -3.04 15.76 0.45
C ARG A 92 -2.76 16.11 1.90
N LYS A 93 -3.57 17.02 2.48
CA LYS A 93 -3.46 17.43 3.89
C LYS A 93 -4.65 17.00 4.75
N ASN A 94 -5.73 16.56 4.11
CA ASN A 94 -6.97 16.18 4.77
C ASN A 94 -6.83 14.79 5.41
N ILE A 95 -7.41 14.65 6.60
CA ILE A 95 -7.55 13.38 7.33
C ILE A 95 -8.70 12.61 6.68
N ALA A 96 -8.46 11.41 6.16
CA ALA A 96 -9.52 10.57 5.62
C ALA A 96 -10.19 9.75 6.72
N ILE A 97 -9.38 9.17 7.61
CA ILE A 97 -9.83 8.44 8.80
C ILE A 97 -8.99 8.83 10.02
N PRO A 98 -9.58 9.04 11.20
CA PRO A 98 -8.81 9.25 12.42
C PRO A 98 -7.88 8.04 12.69
N TYR A 99 -6.62 8.31 13.02
CA TYR A 99 -5.62 7.28 13.37
C TYR A 99 -5.35 6.21 12.29
N GLY A 100 -5.57 6.52 11.01
CA GLY A 100 -5.06 5.70 9.91
C GLY A 100 -3.53 5.69 9.86
N ALA A 101 -2.93 4.66 9.26
CA ALA A 101 -1.47 4.54 9.17
C ALA A 101 -0.83 5.73 8.47
N SER A 102 -1.39 6.16 7.32
CA SER A 102 -0.96 7.36 6.60
C SER A 102 -1.07 8.63 7.43
N GLU A 103 -2.18 8.78 8.17
CA GLU A 103 -2.42 9.93 9.02
C GLU A 103 -1.39 9.98 10.17
N MET A 104 -1.12 8.85 10.81
CA MET A 104 -0.11 8.74 11.86
C MET A 104 1.28 9.11 11.34
N LEU A 105 1.67 8.61 10.17
CA LEU A 105 2.95 8.93 9.54
C LEU A 105 3.04 10.41 9.17
N MET A 106 1.99 10.98 8.57
CA MET A 106 1.92 12.41 8.26
C MET A 106 2.15 13.25 9.52
N TYR A 107 1.48 12.92 10.63
CA TYR A 107 1.66 13.66 11.88
C TYR A 107 3.05 13.44 12.50
N ALA A 108 3.58 12.21 12.46
CA ALA A 108 4.92 11.90 12.96
C ALA A 108 6.02 12.67 12.20
N LEU A 109 5.91 12.76 10.86
CA LEU A 109 6.81 13.61 10.05
C LEU A 109 6.66 15.10 10.39
N LYS A 110 5.42 15.61 10.50
CA LYS A 110 5.16 17.02 10.88
C LYS A 110 5.76 17.37 12.25
N LYS A 111 5.75 16.42 13.19
CA LYS A 111 6.32 16.58 14.53
C LYS A 111 7.80 16.24 14.62
N LYS A 112 8.41 15.76 13.52
CA LYS A 112 9.81 15.31 13.45
C LYS A 112 10.14 14.17 14.43
N GLU A 113 9.13 13.36 14.76
CA GLU A 113 9.33 12.09 15.49
C GLU A 113 10.02 11.06 14.61
N ILE A 114 9.71 11.11 13.31
CA ILE A 114 10.41 10.42 12.23
C ILE A 114 10.92 11.45 11.21
N ASP A 115 11.97 11.12 10.48
CA ASP A 115 12.58 11.97 9.45
C ASP A 115 12.27 11.50 8.02
N SER A 116 11.81 10.26 7.84
CA SER A 116 11.34 9.73 6.57
C SER A 116 10.33 8.60 6.76
N ALA A 117 9.57 8.33 5.72
CA ALA A 117 8.70 7.18 5.61
C ALA A 117 8.99 6.39 4.32
N VAL A 118 9.10 5.08 4.46
CA VAL A 118 9.10 4.10 3.36
C VAL A 118 7.67 3.59 3.21
N VAL A 119 7.06 3.90 2.07
CA VAL A 119 5.66 3.63 1.77
C VAL A 119 5.52 2.92 0.42
N VAL A 120 4.31 2.45 0.14
CA VAL A 120 3.96 1.79 -1.12
C VAL A 120 3.03 2.70 -1.92
N CYS A 121 3.41 3.01 -3.15
CA CYS A 121 2.64 3.84 -4.08
C CYS A 121 2.25 3.03 -5.31
N ASP A 122 0.97 3.06 -5.67
CA ASP A 122 0.51 2.53 -6.95
C ASP A 122 1.25 3.22 -8.11
N GLY A 123 1.69 2.45 -9.10
CA GLY A 123 2.45 2.98 -10.24
C GLY A 123 3.93 3.33 -9.96
N ALA A 124 4.40 3.23 -8.71
CA ALA A 124 5.79 3.54 -8.35
C ALA A 124 6.43 2.53 -7.38
N GLY A 125 5.65 1.62 -6.78
CA GLY A 125 6.16 0.57 -5.90
C GLY A 125 6.65 1.14 -4.58
N THR A 126 7.91 0.87 -4.25
CA THR A 126 8.54 1.34 -3.01
C THR A 126 9.02 2.78 -3.14
N VAL A 127 8.51 3.66 -2.28
CA VAL A 127 8.81 5.10 -2.28
C VAL A 127 9.30 5.54 -0.91
N ILE A 128 10.35 6.36 -0.88
CA ILE A 128 10.85 7.02 0.33
C ILE A 128 10.51 8.51 0.23
N THR A 129 9.94 9.07 1.28
CA THR A 129 9.63 10.50 1.33
C THR A 129 9.70 11.04 2.76
N ASP A 130 10.10 12.29 2.88
CA ASP A 130 10.06 13.08 4.13
C ASP A 130 8.91 14.11 4.13
N LYS A 131 8.05 14.08 3.11
CA LYS A 131 6.98 15.05 2.88
C LYS A 131 5.66 14.53 3.48
N PRO A 132 5.12 15.17 4.55
CA PRO A 132 3.92 14.67 5.22
C PRO A 132 2.69 14.58 4.32
N ASP A 133 2.51 15.55 3.44
CA ASP A 133 1.38 15.61 2.50
C ASP A 133 1.50 14.59 1.38
N ILE A 134 2.73 14.22 0.98
CA ILE A 134 2.96 13.14 0.02
C ILE A 134 2.64 11.78 0.64
N VAL A 135 3.11 11.52 1.87
CA VAL A 135 2.74 10.28 2.60
C VAL A 135 1.22 10.14 2.69
N GLN A 136 0.54 11.24 3.05
CA GLN A 136 -0.90 11.24 3.14
C GLN A 136 -1.57 11.06 1.77
N GLY A 137 -1.10 11.71 0.71
CA GLY A 137 -1.68 11.53 -0.62
C GLY A 137 -1.49 10.11 -1.19
N ILE A 138 -0.34 9.48 -0.91
CA ILE A 138 -0.07 8.08 -1.27
C ILE A 138 -0.99 7.12 -0.49
N GLY A 139 -1.02 7.24 0.85
CA GLY A 139 -1.64 6.24 1.71
C GLY A 139 -3.11 6.48 2.05
N ALA A 140 -3.60 7.72 2.02
CA ALA A 140 -4.97 8.01 2.41
C ALA A 140 -5.95 7.34 1.44
N ARG A 141 -6.83 6.49 1.98
CA ARG A 141 -7.81 5.70 1.24
C ARG A 141 -7.19 4.61 0.35
N MET A 142 -5.88 4.39 0.45
CA MET A 142 -5.19 3.30 -0.23
C MET A 142 -5.55 1.98 0.43
N ASN A 143 -6.05 1.05 -0.37
CA ASN A 143 -6.19 -0.34 0.04
C ASN A 143 -4.85 -1.07 -0.09
N GLY A 144 -4.76 -2.32 0.36
CA GLY A 144 -3.52 -3.07 0.23
C GLY A 144 -3.09 -3.18 -1.23
N LEU A 145 -1.84 -2.78 -1.53
CA LEU A 145 -1.23 -2.97 -2.84
C LEU A 145 -0.34 -4.22 -2.79
N PHE A 146 -0.49 -5.07 -3.80
CA PHE A 146 0.18 -6.37 -3.89
C PHE A 146 1.07 -6.49 -5.13
N TYR A 147 0.74 -5.73 -6.17
CA TYR A 147 1.50 -5.67 -7.40
C TYR A 147 1.20 -4.35 -8.10
N THR A 148 2.18 -3.84 -8.85
CA THR A 148 2.03 -2.60 -9.60
C THR A 148 3.09 -2.56 -10.69
N THR A 149 2.76 -2.05 -11.88
CA THR A 149 3.71 -1.72 -12.93
C THR A 149 4.11 -0.25 -12.87
N PRO A 150 5.30 0.14 -13.36
CA PRO A 150 5.74 1.53 -13.35
C PRO A 150 4.87 2.42 -14.22
N ILE A 151 4.59 3.63 -13.71
CA ILE A 151 3.94 4.72 -14.44
C ILE A 151 4.92 5.90 -14.51
N ASP A 152 5.61 6.07 -15.63
CA ASP A 152 6.69 7.04 -15.80
C ASP A 152 6.33 8.46 -15.39
N LYS A 153 5.14 8.94 -15.78
CA LYS A 153 4.69 10.30 -15.44
C LYS A 153 4.52 10.47 -13.94
N LEU A 154 4.06 9.43 -13.23
CA LEU A 154 3.90 9.42 -11.78
C LEU A 154 5.25 9.38 -11.07
N ILE A 155 6.17 8.51 -11.51
CA ILE A 155 7.52 8.40 -10.96
C ILE A 155 8.26 9.74 -11.09
N LYS A 156 8.24 10.35 -12.28
CA LYS A 156 8.81 11.69 -12.51
C LYS A 156 8.16 12.76 -11.62
N ASN A 157 6.86 12.65 -11.34
CA ASN A 157 6.17 13.58 -10.44
C ASN A 157 6.65 13.41 -8.99
N LEU A 158 6.79 12.17 -8.50
CA LEU A 158 7.35 11.87 -7.18
C LEU A 158 8.78 12.43 -7.04
N GLU A 159 9.64 12.21 -8.03
CA GLU A 159 11.03 12.71 -8.03
C GLU A 159 11.09 14.24 -8.02
N ARG A 160 10.23 14.92 -8.80
CA ARG A 160 10.12 16.40 -8.77
C ARG A 160 9.67 16.93 -7.40
N ASN A 161 8.97 16.12 -6.62
CA ASN A 161 8.58 16.42 -5.25
C ASN A 161 9.61 15.94 -4.21
N ASN A 162 10.85 15.65 -4.63
CA ASN A 162 11.96 15.16 -3.80
C ASN A 162 11.66 13.85 -3.07
N CYS A 163 10.82 13.00 -3.66
CA CYS A 163 10.65 11.62 -3.20
C CYS A 163 11.64 10.71 -3.94
N TYR A 164 12.08 9.63 -3.31
CA TYR A 164 12.96 8.65 -3.92
C TYR A 164 12.16 7.39 -4.26
N VAL A 165 12.08 7.05 -5.56
CA VAL A 165 11.48 5.80 -6.02
C VAL A 165 12.58 4.73 -6.08
N VAL A 166 12.43 3.65 -5.32
CA VAL A 166 13.52 2.68 -5.12
C VAL A 166 13.79 1.85 -6.37
N PHE A 167 12.73 1.51 -7.11
CA PHE A 167 12.80 0.67 -8.30
C PHE A 167 12.00 1.32 -9.45
N PRO A 168 12.49 2.42 -10.05
CA PRO A 168 11.71 3.18 -11.03
C PRO A 168 11.36 2.37 -12.28
N GLU A 169 12.22 1.42 -12.68
CA GLU A 169 12.02 0.62 -13.90
C GLU A 169 11.04 -0.56 -13.72
N THR A 170 10.81 -1.01 -12.48
CA THR A 170 9.99 -2.20 -12.21
C THR A 170 8.81 -1.93 -11.29
N ALA A 171 8.83 -0.83 -10.54
CA ALA A 171 7.90 -0.52 -9.46
C ALA A 171 7.79 -1.63 -8.40
N ASP A 172 8.89 -2.34 -8.13
CA ASP A 172 8.89 -3.42 -7.14
C ASP A 172 8.52 -2.92 -5.74
N ILE A 173 7.73 -3.75 -5.05
CA ILE A 173 7.34 -3.55 -3.66
C ILE A 173 8.27 -4.39 -2.78
N ASN A 174 9.26 -3.73 -2.17
CA ASN A 174 10.23 -4.34 -1.27
C ASN A 174 10.65 -3.31 -0.21
N GLN A 175 9.98 -3.37 0.93
CA GLN A 175 10.14 -2.43 2.03
C GLN A 175 11.48 -2.57 2.74
N ILE A 176 12.10 -3.76 2.72
CA ILE A 176 13.43 -3.95 3.31
C ILE A 176 14.50 -3.21 2.49
N SER A 177 14.46 -3.34 1.16
CA SER A 177 15.36 -2.57 0.30
C SER A 177 15.07 -1.07 0.36
N GLY A 178 13.81 -0.68 0.53
CA GLY A 178 13.44 0.71 0.80
C GLY A 178 14.04 1.25 2.11
N LEU A 179 14.03 0.48 3.19
CA LEU A 179 14.68 0.83 4.46
C LEU A 179 16.19 0.99 4.31
N GLU A 180 16.86 0.00 3.69
CA GLU A 180 18.31 0.05 3.44
C GLU A 180 18.66 1.31 2.64
N LYS A 181 17.88 1.61 1.60
CA LYS A 181 18.10 2.79 0.77
C LYS A 181 17.84 4.10 1.52
N ALA A 182 16.79 4.17 2.33
CA ALA A 182 16.51 5.36 3.15
C ALA A 182 17.66 5.63 4.14
N ALA A 183 18.22 4.59 4.75
CA ALA A 183 19.39 4.71 5.62
C ALA A 183 20.63 5.23 4.88
N GLU A 184 20.87 4.77 3.65
CA GLU A 184 21.97 5.24 2.78
C GLU A 184 21.81 6.70 2.36
N LEU A 185 20.57 7.18 2.21
CA LEU A 185 20.27 8.58 1.96
C LEU A 185 20.48 9.48 3.20
N GLY A 186 20.82 8.89 4.35
CA GLY A 186 21.21 9.60 5.56
C GLY A 186 20.09 9.76 6.61
N TYR A 187 18.90 9.25 6.34
CA TYR A 187 17.80 9.24 7.31
C TYR A 187 18.12 8.36 8.52
N LYS A 188 17.64 8.75 9.70
CA LYS A 188 17.99 8.15 11.01
C LYS A 188 16.78 7.65 11.79
N LYS A 189 15.60 8.24 11.63
CA LYS A 189 14.36 7.85 12.29
C LYS A 189 13.31 7.52 11.23
N ILE A 190 13.31 6.29 10.77
CA ILE A 190 12.61 5.89 9.55
C ILE A 190 11.35 5.12 9.91
N ALA A 191 10.19 5.52 9.42
CA ALA A 191 9.02 4.67 9.48
C ALA A 191 8.88 3.81 8.21
N VAL A 192 8.35 2.61 8.33
CA VAL A 192 8.10 1.71 7.20
C VAL A 192 6.71 1.10 7.29
N THR A 193 5.95 1.16 6.19
CA THR A 193 4.68 0.43 6.10
C THR A 193 4.92 -0.97 5.56
N ILE A 194 4.36 -1.98 6.21
CA ILE A 194 4.58 -3.38 5.88
C ILE A 194 3.24 -4.00 5.51
N ASN A 195 3.18 -4.67 4.37
CA ASN A 195 2.01 -5.44 4.01
C ASN A 195 1.93 -6.71 4.88
N GLY A 196 0.88 -6.78 5.70
CA GLY A 196 0.64 -7.90 6.60
C GLY A 196 0.46 -9.23 5.88
N TYR A 197 0.00 -9.24 4.62
CA TYR A 197 -0.34 -10.45 3.87
C TYR A 197 0.78 -10.95 2.92
N MET A 198 1.65 -10.05 2.46
CA MET A 198 2.81 -10.42 1.64
C MET A 198 3.98 -10.94 2.49
N GLY A 199 4.89 -11.70 1.87
CA GLY A 199 5.86 -12.55 2.56
C GLY A 199 7.17 -11.90 2.97
N GLU A 200 7.27 -10.57 3.01
CA GLU A 200 8.52 -9.89 3.40
C GLU A 200 9.01 -10.38 4.76
N ASP A 201 10.32 -10.60 4.89
CA ASP A 201 10.89 -11.13 6.12
C ASP A 201 11.16 -10.01 7.13
N LEU A 202 10.19 -9.80 8.02
CA LEU A 202 10.18 -8.71 8.99
C LEU A 202 11.35 -8.78 9.97
N ALA A 203 11.91 -9.97 10.18
CA ALA A 203 13.11 -10.17 11.00
C ALA A 203 14.31 -9.37 10.49
N ARG A 204 14.36 -9.05 9.18
CA ARG A 204 15.44 -8.27 8.58
C ARG A 204 15.46 -6.81 9.05
N ILE A 205 14.33 -6.26 9.51
CA ILE A 205 14.22 -4.85 9.94
C ILE A 205 15.25 -4.55 11.03
N LYS A 206 15.30 -5.38 12.08
CA LYS A 206 16.28 -5.24 13.17
C LYS A 206 17.73 -5.37 12.69
N GLY A 207 17.96 -6.12 11.62
CA GLY A 207 19.27 -6.23 10.98
C GLY A 207 19.68 -4.91 10.31
N VAL A 208 18.76 -4.27 9.59
CA VAL A 208 18.98 -2.96 8.96
C VAL A 208 19.21 -1.88 10.01
N GLU A 209 18.42 -1.85 11.08
CA GLU A 209 18.61 -0.91 12.21
C GLU A 209 20.03 -0.96 12.77
N LYS A 210 20.50 -2.17 13.11
CA LYS A 210 21.84 -2.38 13.66
C LYS A 210 22.94 -2.02 12.66
N LYS A 211 22.78 -2.44 11.40
CA LYS A 211 23.78 -2.22 10.33
C LYS A 211 24.04 -0.74 10.09
N TYR A 212 22.98 0.08 10.04
CA TYR A 212 23.08 1.50 9.69
C TYR A 212 23.04 2.45 10.89
N GLY A 213 22.83 1.92 12.11
CA GLY A 213 22.72 2.74 13.33
C GLY A 213 21.54 3.70 13.28
N ILE A 214 20.38 3.20 12.84
CA ILE A 214 19.14 3.96 12.70
C ILE A 214 18.06 3.39 13.63
N SER A 215 17.01 4.17 13.86
CA SER A 215 15.78 3.71 14.52
C SER A 215 14.71 3.53 13.45
N VAL A 216 14.04 2.37 13.47
CA VAL A 216 12.94 2.06 12.56
C VAL A 216 11.64 1.92 13.35
N THR A 217 10.57 2.52 12.85
CA THR A 217 9.20 2.27 13.32
C THR A 217 8.42 1.52 12.24
N SER A 218 7.97 0.33 12.57
CA SER A 218 7.33 -0.60 11.64
C SER A 218 5.81 -0.63 11.81
N LEU A 219 5.09 -0.36 10.71
CA LEU A 219 3.64 -0.26 10.69
C LEU A 219 3.06 -1.39 9.83
N ALA A 220 2.46 -2.40 10.44
CA ALA A 220 1.79 -3.47 9.71
C ALA A 220 0.36 -3.05 9.31
N VAL A 221 0.07 -3.09 8.02
CA VAL A 221 -1.23 -2.77 7.42
C VAL A 221 -1.74 -3.91 6.56
N CYS A 222 -3.03 -3.91 6.22
CA CYS A 222 -3.64 -4.92 5.35
C CYS A 222 -3.52 -6.35 5.90
N THR A 223 -3.89 -6.55 7.17
CA THR A 223 -3.78 -7.82 7.88
C THR A 223 -4.94 -8.79 7.63
N THR A 224 -5.89 -8.47 6.75
CA THR A 224 -7.00 -9.37 6.42
C THR A 224 -6.47 -10.72 5.91
N CYS A 225 -6.95 -11.82 6.51
CA CYS A 225 -6.69 -13.21 6.11
C CYS A 225 -5.21 -13.61 6.09
N ILE A 226 -4.44 -13.07 7.02
CA ILE A 226 -3.09 -13.56 7.31
C ILE A 226 -3.17 -14.87 8.08
N ASP A 227 -2.22 -15.78 7.83
CA ASP A 227 -2.13 -17.04 8.56
C ASP A 227 -1.45 -16.88 9.93
N GLU A 228 -1.56 -17.91 10.79
CA GLU A 228 -1.00 -17.89 12.14
C GLU A 228 0.52 -17.65 12.15
N LYS A 229 1.24 -18.17 11.16
CA LYS A 229 2.70 -17.97 11.04
C LYS A 229 3.01 -16.50 10.79
N ARG A 230 2.24 -15.84 9.93
CA ARG A 230 2.37 -14.41 9.64
C ARG A 230 1.95 -13.55 10.82
N ILE A 231 0.91 -13.92 11.56
CA ILE A 231 0.51 -13.25 12.82
C ILE A 231 1.68 -13.27 13.81
N LYS A 232 2.32 -14.42 14.03
CA LYS A 232 3.49 -14.55 14.93
C LYS A 232 4.63 -13.62 14.50
N LYS A 233 4.97 -13.60 13.21
CA LYS A 233 6.00 -12.69 12.66
C LYS A 233 5.64 -11.21 12.88
N ILE A 234 4.40 -10.80 12.63
CA ILE A 234 3.96 -9.42 12.83
C ILE A 234 4.04 -9.06 14.31
N LYS A 235 3.57 -9.93 15.21
CA LYS A 235 3.63 -9.71 16.66
C LYS A 235 5.07 -9.54 17.17
N GLU A 236 6.03 -10.23 16.59
CA GLU A 236 7.44 -10.18 17.01
C GLU A 236 8.21 -8.97 16.46
N HIS A 237 7.78 -8.42 15.32
CA HIS A 237 8.58 -7.48 14.53
C HIS A 237 7.90 -6.15 14.19
N ALA A 238 6.58 -6.04 14.30
CA ALA A 238 5.85 -4.80 14.04
C ALA A 238 5.65 -4.00 15.33
N ASP A 239 5.83 -2.68 15.26
CA ASP A 239 5.61 -1.77 16.39
C ASP A 239 4.15 -1.34 16.49
N LEU A 240 3.51 -1.10 15.32
CA LEU A 240 2.11 -0.73 15.21
C LEU A 240 1.41 -1.66 14.22
N VAL A 241 0.19 -2.07 14.55
CA VAL A 241 -0.59 -3.00 13.73
C VAL A 241 -2.01 -2.45 13.56
N TRP A 242 -2.43 -2.27 12.32
CA TRP A 242 -3.83 -1.98 11.97
C TRP A 242 -4.55 -3.29 11.67
N SER A 243 -5.15 -3.87 12.71
CA SER A 243 -5.98 -5.07 12.58
C SER A 243 -7.28 -4.76 11.85
N CYS A 244 -7.60 -5.58 10.86
CA CYS A 244 -8.87 -5.60 10.14
C CYS A 244 -9.79 -6.70 10.70
#